data_AF-A0A0F4YPW6-F1
#
_entry.id   AF-A0A0F4YPW6-F1
#
_cell.length_a   1.000
_cell.length_b   1.000
_cell.length_c   1.000
_cell.angle_alpha   90.00
_cell.angle_beta   90.00
_cell.angle_gamma   90.00
#
_symmetry.space_group_name_H-M   'P 1'
#
loop_
_entity.id
_entity.type
_entity.pdbx_description
1 polymer ?
#
loop_
_entity_poly.entity_id
_entity_poly.type
_entity_poly.pdbx_seq_one_letter_code
_entity_poly.pdbx_strand_id
1 'polypeptide(L)'
;MSNQVPTGGASTTAKDEEIANKKLPPGVVLDKDGKPCRVCTSAASWRAMTKKAAASSAAAAGAAAAATTAAASSSNSTSTTAAPTSTPPDDCPPDVEALGRSTWTFLHSLTAAYPTTATPEQQAEMRSFLNLFSRLYPCWVCADDFRAWMNEPGGRNQPRLAGRAEFGHWMCEAHNAVNRKLGKKEFDCRFWEERWRTGWKDGRCD
;
A
#
# COMPACT_ATOMS: atom_id res chain seq x y z
N MET A 1 30.40 -50.05 7.87
CA MET A 1 30.54 -48.87 6.99
C MET A 1 29.65 -47.77 7.55
N SER A 2 30.23 -46.93 8.41
CA SER A 2 29.54 -45.80 9.05
C SER A 2 29.59 -44.60 8.12
N ASN A 3 28.46 -43.98 7.80
CA ASN A 3 28.43 -42.70 7.09
C ASN A 3 27.83 -41.62 7.98
N GLN A 4 28.65 -40.63 8.29
CA GLN A 4 28.32 -39.39 8.99
C GLN A 4 27.54 -38.42 8.10
N VAL A 5 26.63 -37.68 8.71
CA VAL A 5 25.93 -36.52 8.15
C VAL A 5 26.81 -35.27 8.36
N PRO A 6 27.08 -34.42 7.36
CA PRO A 6 27.70 -33.14 7.59
C PRO A 6 26.65 -32.08 7.96
N THR A 7 26.82 -31.49 9.13
CA THR A 7 26.15 -30.26 9.58
C THR A 7 26.83 -29.06 8.91
N GLY A 8 26.19 -28.45 7.93
CA GLY A 8 26.64 -27.19 7.32
C GLY A 8 26.16 -25.99 8.16
N GLY A 9 27.11 -25.29 8.78
CA GLY A 9 26.87 -24.04 9.49
C GLY A 9 26.40 -22.94 8.54
N ALA A 10 25.37 -22.20 8.96
CA ALA A 10 24.89 -21.02 8.25
C ALA A 10 25.96 -19.91 8.33
N SER A 11 26.54 -19.56 7.19
CA SER A 11 27.41 -18.40 7.04
C SER A 11 26.52 -17.17 6.91
N THR A 12 26.42 -16.37 7.97
CA THR A 12 25.82 -15.04 7.93
C THR A 12 26.72 -14.13 7.09
N THR A 13 26.16 -13.52 6.07
CA THR A 13 26.93 -12.68 5.14
C THR A 13 27.17 -11.30 5.76
N ALA A 14 28.24 -10.61 5.35
CA ALA A 14 28.58 -9.26 5.84
C ALA A 14 27.46 -8.20 5.68
N LYS A 15 26.45 -8.48 4.83
CA LYS A 15 25.24 -7.65 4.71
C LYS A 15 24.30 -7.78 5.92
N ASP A 16 24.29 -8.94 6.57
CA ASP A 16 23.47 -9.21 7.75
C ASP A 16 23.98 -8.44 8.99
N GLU A 17 25.31 -8.20 9.06
CA GLU A 17 25.93 -7.42 10.14
C GLU A 17 25.77 -5.90 9.94
N GLU A 18 25.73 -5.41 8.69
CA GLU A 18 25.55 -3.97 8.41
C GLU A 18 24.12 -3.49 8.73
N ILE A 19 23.11 -4.37 8.58
CA ILE A 19 21.72 -4.09 8.96
C ILE A 19 21.55 -4.06 10.49
N ALA A 20 22.36 -4.82 11.23
CA ALA A 20 22.24 -4.95 12.68
C ALA A 20 22.65 -3.69 13.46
N ASN A 21 23.40 -2.75 12.86
CA ASN A 21 24.03 -1.66 13.62
C ASN A 21 23.37 -0.27 13.53
N LYS A 22 22.18 -0.14 12.92
CA LYS A 22 21.35 1.07 13.04
C LYS A 22 20.18 0.78 13.97
N LYS A 23 20.27 1.18 15.25
CA LYS A 23 19.14 1.12 16.19
C LYS A 23 17.95 1.89 15.62
N LEU A 24 16.98 1.16 15.08
CA LEU A 24 15.72 1.72 14.59
C LEU A 24 14.87 2.24 15.76
N PRO A 25 14.01 3.25 15.54
CA PRO A 25 13.00 3.62 16.53
C PRO A 25 12.11 2.42 16.91
N PRO A 26 11.65 2.33 18.17
CA PRO A 26 10.77 1.25 18.61
C PRO A 26 9.52 1.08 17.73
N GLY A 27 9.19 -0.16 17.39
CA GLY A 27 7.98 -0.51 16.63
C GLY A 27 8.10 -0.33 15.11
N VAL A 28 9.27 0.02 14.60
CA VAL A 28 9.57 0.05 13.16
C VAL A 28 9.99 -1.34 12.69
N VAL A 29 9.33 -1.83 11.64
CA VAL A 29 9.67 -3.10 10.99
C VAL A 29 10.31 -2.82 9.63
N LEU A 30 11.37 -3.54 9.30
CA LEU A 30 12.01 -3.48 7.98
C LEU A 30 11.36 -4.47 7.00
N ASP A 31 11.36 -4.14 5.72
CA ASP A 31 11.02 -5.06 4.64
C ASP A 31 12.18 -6.03 4.34
N LYS A 32 11.93 -6.94 3.41
CA LYS A 32 12.92 -7.93 2.92
C LYS A 32 14.19 -7.30 2.30
N ASP A 33 14.13 -6.02 1.94
CA ASP A 33 15.24 -5.28 1.32
C ASP A 33 15.93 -4.36 2.36
N GLY A 34 15.59 -4.49 3.64
CA GLY A 34 16.19 -3.74 4.75
C GLY A 34 15.69 -2.30 4.91
N LYS A 35 14.59 -1.92 4.25
CA LYS A 35 14.02 -0.56 4.31
C LYS A 35 12.81 -0.50 5.25
N PRO A 36 12.50 0.67 5.86
CA PRO A 36 11.28 0.83 6.66
C PRO A 36 10.00 0.37 5.93
N CYS A 37 9.34 -0.66 6.46
CA CYS A 37 8.11 -1.20 5.91
C CYS A 37 6.89 -0.46 6.48
N ARG A 38 6.26 0.39 5.68
CA ARG A 38 5.07 1.17 6.10
C ARG A 38 3.88 0.28 6.48
N VAL A 39 3.62 -0.78 5.71
CA VAL A 39 2.49 -1.70 5.99
C VAL A 39 2.74 -2.59 7.21
N CYS A 40 4.00 -2.78 7.58
CA CYS A 40 4.41 -3.59 8.74
C CYS A 40 4.57 -2.75 10.02
N THR A 41 4.48 -1.42 9.93
CA THR A 41 4.77 -0.47 11.02
C THR A 41 3.51 0.29 11.38
N SER A 42 3.21 0.41 12.68
CA SER A 42 2.05 1.18 13.13
C SER A 42 2.13 2.64 12.67
N ALA A 43 0.97 3.28 12.44
CA ALA A 43 0.95 4.69 12.05
C ALA A 43 1.61 5.61 13.09
N ALA A 44 1.53 5.25 14.38
CA ALA A 44 2.20 6.00 15.45
C ALA A 44 3.74 5.88 15.36
N SER A 45 4.24 4.65 15.18
CA SER A 45 5.67 4.39 15.00
C SER A 45 6.23 5.01 13.73
N TRP A 46 5.45 5.00 12.63
CA TRP A 46 5.83 5.66 11.37
C TRP A 46 5.99 7.17 11.56
N ARG A 47 4.97 7.84 12.13
CA ARG A 47 5.02 9.29 12.40
C ARG A 47 6.14 9.69 13.36
N ALA A 48 6.45 8.83 14.33
CA ALA A 48 7.57 9.08 15.23
C ALA A 48 8.92 9.01 14.48
N MET A 49 9.07 8.05 13.56
CA MET A 49 10.27 7.93 12.73
C MET A 49 10.45 9.12 11.80
N THR A 50 9.42 9.49 11.04
CA THR A 50 9.45 10.60 10.06
C THR A 50 9.76 11.94 10.74
N LYS A 51 9.15 12.22 11.90
CA LYS A 51 9.47 13.42 12.71
C LYS A 51 10.92 13.43 13.17
N LYS A 52 11.46 12.29 13.62
CA LYS A 52 12.86 12.19 14.04
C LYS A 52 13.82 12.38 12.85
N ALA A 53 13.47 11.81 11.68
CA ALA A 53 14.24 12.00 10.46
C ALA A 53 14.24 13.47 9.99
N ALA A 54 13.07 14.13 10.03
CA ALA A 54 12.92 15.55 9.69
C ALA A 54 13.69 16.47 10.67
N ALA A 55 13.67 16.16 11.97
CA ALA A 55 14.47 16.88 12.95
C ALA A 55 15.98 16.67 12.74
N SER A 56 16.38 15.47 12.32
CA SER A 56 17.79 15.15 12.02
C SER A 56 18.27 15.82 10.73
N SER A 57 17.42 15.93 9.70
CA SER A 57 17.75 16.65 8.46
C SER A 57 17.75 18.17 8.67
N ALA A 58 16.87 18.71 9.51
CA ALA A 58 16.91 20.10 9.93
C ALA A 58 18.16 20.42 10.79
N ALA A 59 18.58 19.51 11.66
CA ALA A 59 19.83 19.65 12.42
C ALA A 59 21.08 19.55 11.53
N ALA A 60 21.06 18.72 10.49
CA ALA A 60 22.14 18.64 9.50
C ALA A 60 22.20 19.86 8.56
N ALA A 61 21.05 20.50 8.28
CA ALA A 61 20.95 21.73 7.50
C ALA A 61 21.20 23.01 8.33
N GLY A 62 21.29 22.90 9.66
CA GLY A 62 21.39 24.01 10.62
C GLY A 62 22.77 24.64 10.78
N ALA A 63 23.67 24.53 9.79
CA ALA A 63 24.91 25.31 9.70
C ALA A 63 24.83 26.44 8.65
N ALA A 64 23.62 26.94 8.34
CA ALA A 64 23.44 28.17 7.57
C ALA A 64 22.18 28.93 8.02
N ALA A 65 22.45 30.02 8.75
CA ALA A 65 21.67 31.24 8.98
C ALA A 65 20.33 31.18 9.76
N ALA A 66 20.27 32.10 10.72
CA ALA A 66 19.16 32.42 11.60
C ALA A 66 18.39 33.68 11.13
N ALA A 67 17.18 33.81 11.70
CA ALA A 67 16.26 34.96 11.75
C ALA A 67 15.43 35.24 10.47
N THR A 68 14.10 35.38 10.52
CA THR A 68 13.35 36.35 11.35
C THR A 68 11.87 35.95 11.54
N THR A 69 11.29 36.50 12.60
CA THR A 69 9.90 36.43 13.11
C THR A 69 8.87 37.22 12.28
N ALA A 70 7.61 36.78 12.25
CA ALA A 70 6.41 37.54 12.69
C ALA A 70 5.10 36.83 12.29
N ALA A 71 4.01 37.27 12.91
CA ALA A 71 2.83 36.52 13.33
C ALA A 71 1.56 36.68 12.44
N ALA A 72 0.46 36.16 13.00
CA ALA A 72 -0.96 36.33 12.68
C ALA A 72 -1.55 35.30 11.71
N SER A 73 -2.79 34.81 11.87
CA SER A 73 -3.78 34.83 12.95
C SER A 73 -4.85 33.81 12.57
N SER A 74 -5.59 33.35 13.58
CA SER A 74 -6.75 32.48 13.48
C SER A 74 -7.84 32.98 12.54
N SER A 75 -8.47 32.05 11.82
CA SER A 75 -9.88 32.15 11.44
C SER A 75 -10.48 30.75 11.35
N ASN A 76 -11.33 30.48 12.35
CA ASN A 76 -12.18 29.31 12.48
C ASN A 76 -13.43 29.47 11.59
N SER A 77 -14.13 28.35 11.34
CA SER A 77 -15.42 28.20 10.63
C SER A 77 -15.27 27.94 9.12
N THR A 78 -15.97 27.01 8.49
CA THR A 78 -17.34 26.55 8.74
C THR A 78 -17.53 25.12 8.21
N SER A 79 -18.39 24.40 8.91
CA SER A 79 -19.00 23.11 8.60
C SER A 79 -19.48 22.96 7.15
N THR A 80 -19.07 21.88 6.50
CA THR A 80 -19.82 21.27 5.41
C THR A 80 -20.49 20.02 5.95
N THR A 81 -21.82 20.06 6.00
CA THR A 81 -22.71 18.99 6.42
C THR A 81 -22.45 17.75 5.56
N ALA A 82 -21.71 16.78 6.10
CA ALA A 82 -21.64 15.45 5.51
C ALA A 82 -22.98 14.74 5.79
N ALA A 83 -23.60 14.22 4.73
CA ALA A 83 -24.75 13.32 4.84
C ALA A 83 -24.43 12.18 5.83
N PRO A 84 -25.42 11.66 6.57
CA PRO A 84 -25.16 10.57 7.49
C PRO A 84 -24.83 9.32 6.67
N THR A 85 -23.54 9.03 6.48
CA THR A 85 -23.09 7.65 6.29
C THR A 85 -23.38 6.95 7.60
N SER A 86 -24.55 6.30 7.69
CA SER A 86 -24.84 5.33 8.73
C SER A 86 -23.93 4.13 8.50
N THR A 87 -22.64 4.28 8.81
CA THR A 87 -21.73 3.15 8.89
C THR A 87 -22.31 2.25 9.99
N PRO A 88 -22.63 0.98 9.69
CA PRO A 88 -23.01 0.02 10.72
C PRO A 88 -21.94 0.01 11.82
N PRO A 89 -22.30 -0.26 13.08
CA PRO A 89 -21.33 -0.49 14.14
C PRO A 89 -20.21 -1.46 13.71
N ASP A 90 -18.99 -1.25 14.20
CA ASP A 90 -17.80 -2.02 13.78
C ASP A 90 -17.87 -3.53 14.14
N ASP A 91 -18.84 -3.93 14.96
CA ASP A 91 -19.14 -5.31 15.35
C ASP A 91 -20.23 -5.99 14.50
N CYS A 92 -20.78 -5.29 13.50
CA CYS A 92 -21.76 -5.85 12.56
C CYS A 92 -21.08 -6.45 11.30
N PRO A 93 -21.70 -7.45 10.65
CA PRO A 93 -21.25 -7.91 9.33
C PRO A 93 -21.20 -6.74 8.32
N PRO A 94 -20.18 -6.67 7.45
CA PRO A 94 -20.01 -5.56 6.53
C PRO A 94 -21.10 -5.58 5.43
N ASP A 95 -21.67 -4.42 5.14
CA ASP A 95 -22.45 -4.22 3.91
C ASP A 95 -21.55 -4.21 2.66
N VAL A 96 -22.17 -4.07 1.48
CA VAL A 96 -21.47 -4.06 0.19
C VAL A 96 -20.42 -2.95 0.08
N GLU A 97 -20.63 -1.81 0.74
CA GLU A 97 -19.71 -0.69 0.67
C GLU A 97 -18.52 -0.88 1.62
N ALA A 98 -18.78 -1.31 2.86
CA ALA A 98 -17.75 -1.62 3.85
C ALA A 98 -16.86 -2.78 3.37
N LEU A 99 -17.47 -3.84 2.82
CA LEU A 99 -16.74 -4.96 2.23
C LEU A 99 -15.91 -4.51 1.03
N GLY A 100 -16.49 -3.71 0.14
CA GLY A 100 -15.82 -3.16 -1.04
C GLY A 100 -14.62 -2.29 -0.69
N ARG A 101 -14.78 -1.32 0.22
CA ARG A 101 -13.67 -0.43 0.69
C ARG A 101 -12.54 -1.24 1.32
N SER A 102 -12.88 -2.22 2.14
CA SER A 102 -11.89 -3.10 2.81
C SER A 102 -11.12 -3.94 1.80
N THR A 103 -11.84 -4.48 0.82
CA THR A 103 -11.25 -5.32 -0.23
C THR A 103 -10.37 -4.51 -1.18
N TRP A 104 -10.79 -3.31 -1.60
CA TRP A 104 -9.94 -2.42 -2.38
C TRP A 104 -8.69 -2.01 -1.61
N THR A 105 -8.80 -1.76 -0.31
CA THR A 105 -7.64 -1.49 0.54
C THR A 105 -6.66 -2.66 0.51
N PHE A 106 -7.15 -3.89 0.69
CA PHE A 106 -6.31 -5.09 0.60
C PHE A 106 -5.67 -5.25 -0.78
N LEU A 107 -6.45 -5.18 -1.86
CA LEU A 107 -5.96 -5.39 -3.23
C LEU A 107 -4.91 -4.35 -3.64
N HIS A 108 -5.14 -3.07 -3.33
CA HIS A 108 -4.16 -2.03 -3.63
C HIS A 108 -2.91 -2.13 -2.76
N SER A 109 -3.03 -2.54 -1.49
CA SER A 109 -1.86 -2.82 -0.64
C SER A 109 -1.06 -4.03 -1.13
N LEU A 110 -1.74 -5.09 -1.59
CA LEU A 110 -1.12 -6.26 -2.23
C LEU A 110 -0.35 -5.83 -3.48
N THR A 111 -0.95 -4.99 -4.33
CA THR A 111 -0.28 -4.43 -5.50
C THR A 111 0.91 -3.54 -5.14
N ALA A 112 0.79 -2.70 -4.10
CA ALA A 112 1.89 -1.86 -3.62
C ALA A 112 3.09 -2.66 -3.10
N ALA A 113 2.84 -3.85 -2.52
CA ALA A 113 3.86 -4.79 -2.07
C ALA A 113 4.43 -5.69 -3.18
N TYR A 114 3.82 -5.68 -4.37
CA TYR A 114 4.25 -6.52 -5.49
C TYR A 114 5.70 -6.18 -5.93
N PRO A 115 6.49 -7.15 -6.45
CA PRO A 115 7.85 -6.91 -6.89
C PRO A 115 7.93 -5.85 -8.00
N THR A 116 9.01 -5.06 -8.03
CA THR A 116 9.28 -4.14 -9.16
C THR A 116 9.29 -4.86 -10.49
N THR A 117 9.86 -6.07 -10.49
CA THR A 117 9.91 -7.01 -11.60
C THR A 117 9.54 -8.38 -11.04
N ALA A 118 8.48 -8.99 -11.55
CA ALA A 118 7.95 -10.24 -11.05
C ALA A 118 8.47 -11.43 -11.86
N THR A 119 8.85 -12.50 -11.16
CA THR A 119 9.22 -13.77 -11.82
C THR A 119 8.00 -14.40 -12.50
N PRO A 120 8.18 -15.31 -13.48
CA PRO A 120 7.06 -16.04 -14.08
C PRO A 120 6.18 -16.76 -13.05
N GLU A 121 6.78 -17.31 -12.00
CA GLU A 121 6.07 -17.91 -10.86
C GLU A 121 5.14 -16.90 -10.18
N GLN A 122 5.67 -15.74 -9.77
CA GLN A 122 4.90 -14.68 -9.11
C GLN A 122 3.77 -14.12 -9.99
N GLN A 123 3.97 -14.13 -11.31
CA GLN A 123 2.94 -13.74 -12.27
C GLN A 123 1.82 -14.79 -12.34
N ALA A 124 2.17 -16.07 -12.35
CA ALA A 124 1.21 -17.18 -12.36
C ALA A 124 0.42 -17.26 -11.05
N GLU A 125 1.08 -17.07 -9.91
CA GLU A 125 0.47 -17.00 -8.58
C GLU A 125 -0.53 -15.84 -8.50
N MET A 126 -0.12 -14.63 -8.90
CA MET A 126 -1.00 -13.46 -8.85
C MET A 126 -2.19 -13.59 -9.82
N ARG A 127 -1.98 -14.16 -11.01
CA ARG A 127 -3.07 -14.46 -11.94
C ARG A 127 -4.06 -15.46 -11.34
N SER A 128 -3.55 -16.50 -10.69
CA SER A 128 -4.37 -17.50 -10.00
C SER A 128 -5.15 -16.88 -8.83
N PHE A 129 -4.49 -16.03 -8.04
CA PHE A 129 -5.12 -15.27 -6.97
C PHE A 129 -6.29 -14.42 -7.49
N LEU A 130 -6.09 -13.61 -8.54
CA LEU A 130 -7.15 -12.76 -9.10
C LEU A 130 -8.32 -13.60 -9.65
N ASN A 131 -8.04 -14.72 -10.30
CA ASN A 131 -9.05 -15.66 -10.76
C ASN A 131 -9.86 -16.25 -9.59
N LEU A 132 -9.19 -16.72 -8.53
CA LEU A 132 -9.86 -17.26 -7.35
C LEU A 132 -10.65 -16.18 -6.61
N PHE A 133 -10.04 -15.02 -6.37
CA PHE A 133 -10.68 -13.86 -5.76
C PHE A 133 -11.98 -13.51 -6.49
N SER A 134 -11.94 -13.45 -7.83
CA SER A 134 -13.12 -13.11 -8.64
C SER A 134 -14.25 -14.15 -8.58
N ARG A 135 -13.98 -15.38 -8.14
CA ARG A 135 -15.00 -16.44 -7.94
C ARG A 135 -15.49 -16.50 -6.50
N LEU A 136 -14.62 -16.16 -5.54
CA LEU A 136 -14.88 -16.28 -4.10
C LEU A 136 -15.37 -14.97 -3.46
N TYR A 137 -15.37 -13.86 -4.21
CA TYR A 137 -15.83 -12.57 -3.67
C TYR A 137 -17.31 -12.66 -3.22
N PRO A 138 -17.65 -12.37 -1.95
CA PRO A 138 -18.96 -12.71 -1.38
C PRO A 138 -20.17 -12.03 -2.04
N CYS A 139 -19.99 -10.84 -2.62
CA CYS A 139 -21.02 -10.19 -3.43
C CYS A 139 -21.02 -10.81 -4.84
N TRP A 140 -21.90 -11.78 -5.09
CA TRP A 140 -21.94 -12.52 -6.36
C TRP A 140 -22.11 -11.60 -7.59
N VAL A 141 -23.00 -10.59 -7.55
CA VAL A 141 -23.17 -9.63 -8.66
C VAL A 141 -21.88 -8.86 -8.94
N CYS A 142 -21.19 -8.42 -7.88
CA CYS A 142 -19.92 -7.71 -7.98
C CYS A 142 -18.83 -8.63 -8.55
N ALA A 143 -18.82 -9.90 -8.14
CA ALA A 143 -17.89 -10.93 -8.57
C ALA A 143 -18.07 -11.24 -10.06
N ASP A 144 -19.31 -11.44 -10.49
CA ASP A 144 -19.68 -11.70 -11.89
C ASP A 144 -19.28 -10.54 -12.80
N ASP A 145 -19.56 -9.30 -12.38
CA ASP A 145 -19.13 -8.10 -13.09
C ASP A 145 -17.62 -8.01 -13.24
N PHE A 146 -16.88 -8.26 -12.15
CA PHE A 146 -15.42 -8.20 -12.16
C PHE A 146 -14.83 -9.29 -13.08
N ARG A 147 -15.39 -10.51 -13.05
CA ARG A 147 -15.00 -11.58 -13.97
C ARG A 147 -15.30 -11.24 -15.41
N ALA A 148 -16.48 -10.70 -15.71
CA ALA A 148 -16.85 -10.30 -17.06
C ALA A 148 -15.92 -9.20 -17.57
N TRP A 149 -15.59 -8.22 -16.72
CA TRP A 149 -14.65 -7.15 -17.06
C TRP A 149 -13.25 -7.71 -17.38
N MET A 150 -12.70 -8.59 -16.54
CA MET A 150 -11.37 -9.21 -16.78
C MET A 150 -11.33 -10.08 -18.03
N ASN A 151 -12.44 -10.77 -18.35
CA ASN A 151 -12.56 -11.68 -19.49
C ASN A 151 -13.18 -11.03 -20.73
N GLU A 152 -13.14 -9.69 -20.82
CA GLU A 152 -13.61 -8.97 -22.00
C GLU A 152 -12.95 -9.54 -23.27
N PRO A 153 -13.71 -9.84 -24.36
CA PRO A 153 -13.21 -10.59 -25.51
C PRO A 153 -11.98 -10.01 -26.20
N GLY A 154 -11.81 -8.68 -26.18
CA GLY A 154 -10.62 -8.00 -26.70
C GLY A 154 -9.37 -8.18 -25.84
N GLY A 155 -9.47 -8.81 -24.67
CA GLY A 155 -8.35 -9.09 -23.77
C GLY A 155 -7.73 -7.84 -23.15
N ARG A 156 -8.33 -6.66 -23.34
CA ARG A 156 -7.77 -5.37 -22.90
C ARG A 156 -7.65 -5.25 -21.40
N ASN A 157 -8.50 -5.97 -20.68
CA ASN A 157 -8.60 -5.94 -19.23
C ASN A 157 -7.89 -7.13 -18.56
N GLN A 158 -7.14 -7.94 -19.33
CA GLN A 158 -6.36 -9.02 -18.73
C GLN A 158 -5.34 -8.46 -17.72
N PRO A 159 -5.14 -9.13 -16.56
CA PRO A 159 -4.16 -8.70 -15.57
C PRO A 159 -2.75 -8.54 -16.14
N ARG A 160 -2.19 -7.34 -15.99
CA ARG A 160 -0.81 -7.02 -16.37
C ARG A 160 0.09 -7.14 -15.15
N LEU A 161 0.94 -8.16 -15.15
CA LEU A 161 1.61 -8.65 -13.93
C LEU A 161 3.14 -8.67 -14.04
N ALA A 162 3.74 -8.13 -15.11
CA ALA A 162 5.20 -8.18 -15.29
C ALA A 162 5.97 -7.47 -14.16
N GLY A 163 5.34 -6.51 -13.50
CA GLY A 163 5.88 -5.85 -12.32
C GLY A 163 4.87 -4.89 -11.68
N ARG A 164 5.27 -4.34 -10.54
CA ARG A 164 4.43 -3.49 -9.70
C ARG A 164 3.81 -2.30 -10.44
N ALA A 165 4.56 -1.66 -11.35
CA ALA A 165 4.06 -0.49 -12.08
C ALA A 165 2.86 -0.84 -12.97
N GLU A 166 2.97 -1.91 -13.76
CA GLU A 166 1.88 -2.36 -14.64
C GLU A 166 0.69 -2.88 -13.84
N PHE A 167 0.96 -3.64 -12.78
CA PHE A 167 -0.10 -4.18 -11.93
C PHE A 167 -0.84 -3.07 -11.17
N GLY A 168 -0.12 -2.05 -10.67
CA GLY A 168 -0.70 -0.86 -10.03
C GLY A 168 -1.59 -0.07 -10.97
N HIS A 169 -1.14 0.13 -12.20
CA HIS A 169 -1.97 0.80 -13.20
C HIS A 169 -3.22 -0.02 -13.53
N TRP A 170 -3.09 -1.33 -13.74
CA TRP A 170 -4.21 -2.22 -14.01
C TRP A 170 -5.22 -2.26 -12.85
N MET A 171 -4.75 -2.33 -11.61
CA MET A 171 -5.61 -2.32 -10.42
C MET A 171 -6.39 -1.01 -10.28
N CYS A 172 -5.77 0.12 -10.65
CA CYS A 172 -6.45 1.40 -10.71
C CYS A 172 -7.53 1.44 -11.81
N GLU A 173 -7.23 0.96 -13.02
CA GLU A 173 -8.21 0.88 -14.12
C GLU A 173 -9.40 -0.01 -13.77
N ALA A 174 -9.14 -1.16 -13.13
CA ALA A 174 -10.16 -2.07 -12.63
C ALA A 174 -11.08 -1.38 -11.62
N HIS A 175 -10.50 -0.68 -10.64
CA HIS A 175 -11.27 0.09 -9.66
C HIS A 175 -12.07 1.22 -10.35
N ASN A 176 -11.48 1.90 -11.34
CA ASN A 176 -12.18 2.93 -12.10
C ASN A 176 -13.31 2.40 -12.98
N ALA A 177 -13.23 1.16 -13.45
CA ALA A 177 -14.36 0.52 -14.13
C ALA A 177 -15.57 0.39 -13.20
N VAL A 178 -15.33 0.02 -11.93
CA VAL A 178 -16.38 0.00 -10.90
C VAL A 178 -16.84 1.42 -10.56
N ASN A 179 -15.94 2.40 -10.43
CA ASN A 179 -16.32 3.79 -10.18
C ASN A 179 -17.25 4.32 -11.27
N ARG A 180 -16.90 4.13 -12.55
CA ARG A 180 -17.77 4.49 -13.69
C ARG A 180 -19.14 3.84 -13.59
N LYS A 181 -19.18 2.53 -13.34
CA LYS A 181 -20.44 1.77 -13.22
C LYS A 181 -21.34 2.32 -12.11
N LEU A 182 -20.74 2.78 -11.01
CA LEU A 182 -21.45 3.34 -9.85
C LEU A 182 -21.64 4.87 -9.94
N GLY A 183 -21.31 5.51 -11.05
CA GLY A 183 -21.41 6.97 -11.21
C GLY A 183 -20.47 7.77 -10.29
N LYS A 184 -19.40 7.15 -9.78
CA LYS A 184 -18.37 7.80 -8.95
C LYS A 184 -17.31 8.45 -9.84
N LYS A 185 -16.67 9.49 -9.31
CA LYS A 185 -15.52 10.13 -9.97
C LYS A 185 -14.38 9.12 -10.12
N GLU A 186 -13.76 9.11 -11.30
CA GLU A 186 -12.55 8.33 -11.52
C GLU A 186 -11.37 8.86 -10.70
N PHE A 187 -10.57 7.93 -10.19
CA PHE A 187 -9.30 8.23 -9.57
C PHE A 187 -8.22 8.40 -10.65
N ASP A 188 -7.37 9.43 -10.53
CA ASP A 188 -6.27 9.61 -11.46
C ASP A 188 -5.15 8.60 -11.15
N CYS A 189 -5.03 7.61 -12.03
CA CYS A 189 -4.09 6.49 -11.84
C CYS A 189 -2.63 6.92 -11.77
N ARG A 190 -2.25 8.16 -12.13
CA ARG A 190 -0.88 8.64 -11.90
C ARG A 190 -0.51 8.71 -10.42
N PHE A 191 -1.51 8.82 -9.53
CA PHE A 191 -1.32 8.97 -8.09
C PHE A 191 -1.53 7.67 -7.30
N TRP A 192 -1.61 6.52 -7.96
CA TRP A 192 -1.89 5.25 -7.29
C TRP A 192 -0.80 4.90 -6.25
N GLU A 193 0.47 5.16 -6.56
CA GLU A 193 1.58 4.91 -5.62
C GLU A 193 1.54 5.84 -4.41
N GLU A 194 1.25 7.13 -4.60
CA GLU A 194 1.12 8.08 -3.50
C GLU A 194 -0.01 7.67 -2.56
N ARG A 195 -1.13 7.21 -3.12
CA ARG A 195 -2.28 6.77 -2.34
C ARG A 195 -2.04 5.47 -1.57
N TRP A 196 -1.32 4.51 -2.15
CA TRP A 196 -1.30 3.12 -1.63
C TRP A 196 0.06 2.63 -1.15
N ARG A 197 1.16 3.33 -1.46
CA ARG A 197 2.52 2.88 -1.18
C ARG A 197 3.33 3.92 -0.42
N THR A 198 3.54 5.09 -1.03
CA THR A 198 4.57 6.05 -0.57
C THR A 198 4.03 7.10 0.40
N GLY A 199 2.72 7.39 0.34
CA GLY A 199 2.18 8.63 0.91
C GLY A 199 2.30 9.79 -0.08
N TRP A 200 1.55 10.85 0.20
CA TRP A 200 1.50 12.06 -0.63
C TRP A 200 2.73 12.93 -0.42
N LYS A 201 3.22 13.56 -1.50
CA LYS A 201 4.41 14.43 -1.48
C LYS A 201 4.31 15.66 -0.59
N ASP A 202 3.10 16.07 -0.19
CA ASP A 202 2.86 17.16 0.75
C ASP A 202 3.17 16.79 2.21
N GLY A 203 3.54 15.53 2.48
CA GLY A 203 3.92 15.05 3.81
C GLY A 203 2.74 14.79 4.75
N ARG A 204 1.48 14.91 4.30
CA ARG A 204 0.31 14.71 5.19
C ARG A 204 0.15 13.28 5.73
N CYS A 205 0.95 12.35 5.20
CA CYS A 205 0.97 10.94 5.58
C CYS A 205 2.09 10.58 6.56
N ASP A 206 2.92 11.57 6.92
CA ASP A 206 4.11 11.45 7.77
C ASP A 206 3.91 12.05 9.16
#